data_AF-A0A2A5FZF1-F1
#
_entry.id   AF-A0A2A5FZF1-F1
#
_cell.length_a   1.000
_cell.length_b   1.000
_cell.length_c   1.000
_cell.angle_alpha   90.00
_cell.angle_beta   90.00
_cell.angle_gamma   90.00
#
_symmetry.space_group_name_H-M   'P 1'
#
loop_
_entity.id
_entity.type
_entity.pdbx_description
1 polymer ?
#
loop_
_entity_poly.entity_id
_entity_poly.type
_entity_poly.pdbx_seq_one_letter_code
_entity_poly.pdbx_strand_id
1 'polypeptide(L)'
;MNCNAENSILIQSLINYVPRMDIPQLINRVQLNCHISDARHAGNYTLCVYLLKMREFYRWEHQYNFTEKLSTDDVGNWLTRREALWDEIDDEDYHTLTIGQSEYSPFDSPAINTKLIDNKLIYSGGYGIKNKPHFFIAELENTKTINHYTIYISGKEFARDLTSPPAMSHDKTIFIRGESFKRLIWERTDEWRWNKPENAMARAIRCYDFDNDLEQALNSMTRNELDAAVLHEIGEIQAGESLHGWHQMMSDISFTQAEIMARAVRDHYADTLQTLPTLIENNNQASIHFYFANLTNMRKHIFPSLMKAYEQWSESNNSRAIEQTITHAVNHWRDIAQQMLALHQQDKQQCSGRIETLVNNNHR
;
A
#
# COMPACT_ATOMS: atom_id res chain seq x y z
N MET A 1 -29.78 17.34 6.78
CA MET A 1 -30.21 17.98 5.51
C MET A 1 -29.16 19.02 5.14
N ASN A 2 -28.78 19.10 3.86
CA ASN A 2 -27.71 19.91 3.25
C ASN A 2 -26.26 19.39 3.32
N CYS A 3 -26.04 18.09 3.03
CA CYS A 3 -24.70 17.58 2.67
C CYS A 3 -24.63 17.06 1.22
N ASN A 4 -25.76 17.03 0.49
CA ASN A 4 -25.83 16.50 -0.88
C ASN A 4 -25.60 17.55 -1.98
N ALA A 5 -25.44 18.83 -1.64
CA ALA A 5 -25.41 19.89 -2.65
C ALA A 5 -24.02 20.14 -3.24
N GLU A 6 -22.94 19.98 -2.47
CA GLU A 6 -21.58 20.29 -2.94
C GLU A 6 -20.92 19.12 -3.68
N ASN A 7 -21.23 17.87 -3.32
CA ASN A 7 -20.85 16.68 -4.11
C ASN A 7 -21.50 16.66 -5.51
N SER A 8 -22.62 17.37 -5.70
CA SER A 8 -23.29 17.48 -6.99
C SER A 8 -22.47 18.28 -8.00
N ILE A 9 -21.69 19.27 -7.57
CA ILE A 9 -21.06 20.26 -8.48
C ILE A 9 -19.81 19.68 -9.18
N LEU A 10 -19.04 18.83 -8.49
CA LEU A 10 -17.89 18.12 -9.09
C LEU A 10 -18.33 16.95 -9.98
N ILE A 11 -19.46 16.30 -9.70
CA ILE A 11 -20.03 15.25 -10.55
C ILE A 11 -20.68 15.84 -11.81
N GLN A 12 -21.23 17.07 -11.74
CA GLN A 12 -21.95 17.68 -12.87
C GLN A 12 -21.04 18.05 -14.06
N SER A 13 -19.74 18.33 -13.85
CA SER A 13 -18.86 18.81 -14.92
C SER A 13 -18.31 17.71 -15.85
N LEU A 14 -18.51 16.44 -15.50
CA LEU A 14 -18.12 15.28 -16.31
C LEU A 14 -19.27 14.74 -17.20
N ILE A 15 -20.47 15.31 -17.11
CA ILE A 15 -21.68 14.76 -17.73
C ILE A 15 -22.11 15.64 -18.91
N ASN A 16 -21.65 15.31 -20.12
CA ASN A 16 -22.33 15.72 -21.35
C ASN A 16 -22.33 14.60 -22.41
N TYR A 17 -23.45 13.88 -22.40
CA TYR A 17 -24.20 13.29 -23.53
C TYR A 17 -23.50 12.36 -24.56
N VAL A 18 -23.40 11.09 -24.18
CA VAL A 18 -23.59 9.86 -24.99
C VAL A 18 -24.23 8.85 -24.00
N PRO A 19 -24.96 7.76 -24.37
CA PRO A 19 -25.38 6.73 -23.40
C PRO A 19 -24.18 5.93 -22.84
N ARG A 20 -23.23 6.65 -22.24
CA ARG A 20 -21.91 6.25 -21.76
C ARG A 20 -21.99 6.23 -20.24
N MET A 21 -21.92 5.02 -19.68
CA MET A 21 -21.53 4.70 -18.30
C MET A 21 -22.10 5.61 -17.18
N ASP A 22 -23.06 5.09 -16.41
CA ASP A 22 -23.51 5.71 -15.16
C ASP A 22 -22.42 5.59 -14.08
N ILE A 23 -21.52 6.58 -14.03
CA ILE A 23 -20.39 6.62 -13.09
C ILE A 23 -20.87 6.59 -11.63
N PRO A 24 -21.86 7.41 -11.20
CA PRO A 24 -22.40 7.31 -9.85
C PRO A 24 -22.91 5.91 -9.47
N GLN A 25 -23.65 5.25 -10.36
CA GLN A 25 -24.14 3.90 -10.11
C GLN A 25 -22.98 2.90 -9.97
N LEU A 26 -21.96 3.01 -10.84
CA LEU A 26 -20.77 2.18 -10.76
C LEU A 26 -20.03 2.37 -9.43
N ILE A 27 -19.79 3.62 -9.02
CA ILE A 27 -19.12 3.94 -7.74
C ILE A 27 -19.89 3.34 -6.56
N ASN A 28 -21.22 3.53 -6.52
CA ASN A 28 -22.06 2.96 -5.47
C ASN A 28 -21.99 1.43 -5.44
N ARG A 29 -21.95 0.79 -6.62
CA ARG A 29 -21.84 -0.66 -6.72
C ARG A 29 -20.47 -1.17 -6.25
N VAL A 30 -19.39 -0.47 -6.58
CA VAL A 30 -18.05 -0.79 -6.06
C VAL A 30 -18.03 -0.63 -4.54
N GLN A 31 -18.58 0.47 -4.01
CA GLN A 31 -18.64 0.72 -2.56
C GLN A 31 -19.46 -0.33 -1.82
N LEU A 32 -20.54 -0.84 -2.42
CA LEU A 32 -21.30 -1.96 -1.86
C LEU A 32 -20.43 -3.22 -1.73
N ASN A 33 -19.66 -3.57 -2.76
CA ASN A 33 -18.74 -4.72 -2.68
C ASN A 33 -17.65 -4.51 -1.63
N CYS A 34 -17.16 -3.28 -1.44
CA CYS A 34 -16.27 -2.94 -0.32
C CYS A 34 -16.96 -3.22 1.03
N HIS A 35 -18.21 -2.78 1.20
CA HIS A 35 -18.94 -3.00 2.45
C HIS A 35 -19.23 -4.48 2.72
N ILE A 36 -19.58 -5.27 1.71
CA ILE A 36 -19.73 -6.74 1.85
C ILE A 36 -18.41 -7.37 2.29
N SER A 37 -17.28 -6.94 1.71
CA SER A 37 -15.96 -7.40 2.14
C SER A 37 -15.67 -7.02 3.59
N ASP A 38 -15.91 -5.77 3.97
CA ASP A 38 -15.63 -5.32 5.33
C ASP A 38 -16.55 -5.95 6.36
N ALA A 39 -17.83 -6.14 6.07
CA ALA A 39 -18.79 -6.83 6.94
C ALA A 39 -18.28 -8.22 7.35
N ARG A 40 -17.74 -8.98 6.39
CA ARG A 40 -17.20 -10.33 6.61
C ARG A 40 -15.88 -10.37 7.37
N HIS A 41 -15.10 -9.28 7.33
CA HIS A 41 -13.69 -9.33 7.72
C HIS A 41 -13.30 -8.32 8.81
N ALA A 42 -14.13 -7.33 9.12
CA ALA A 42 -13.84 -6.30 10.13
C ALA A 42 -13.70 -6.90 11.53
N GLY A 43 -14.43 -7.99 11.83
CA GLY A 43 -14.31 -8.74 13.09
C GLY A 43 -12.93 -9.36 13.35
N ASN A 44 -12.03 -9.39 12.34
CA ASN A 44 -10.66 -9.87 12.51
C ASN A 44 -9.72 -8.86 13.18
N TYR A 45 -10.16 -7.61 13.37
CA TYR A 45 -9.39 -6.58 14.06
C TYR A 45 -9.59 -6.64 15.57
N THR A 46 -8.58 -6.25 16.33
CA THR A 46 -8.77 -5.94 17.76
C THR A 46 -9.59 -4.67 17.88
N LEU A 47 -10.35 -4.51 18.98
CA LEU A 47 -11.25 -3.37 19.17
C LEU A 47 -10.57 -2.01 18.96
N CYS A 48 -9.36 -1.81 19.52
CA CYS A 48 -8.64 -0.55 19.35
C CYS A 48 -8.28 -0.27 17.89
N VAL A 49 -7.80 -1.28 17.16
CA VAL A 49 -7.45 -1.15 15.73
C VAL A 49 -8.70 -0.91 14.89
N TYR A 50 -9.78 -1.63 15.19
CA TYR A 50 -11.08 -1.45 14.55
C TYR A 50 -11.59 -0.02 14.68
N LEU A 51 -11.63 0.53 15.90
CA LEU A 51 -12.11 1.89 16.16
C LEU A 51 -11.25 2.96 15.47
N LEU A 52 -9.92 2.79 15.43
CA LEU A 52 -9.03 3.69 14.69
C LEU A 52 -9.33 3.68 13.19
N LYS A 53 -9.50 2.49 12.60
CA LYS A 53 -9.86 2.34 11.18
C LYS A 53 -11.23 2.93 10.87
N MET A 54 -12.22 2.67 11.72
CA MET A 54 -13.58 3.21 11.54
C MET A 54 -13.61 4.73 11.59
N ARG A 55 -12.86 5.32 12.53
CA ARG A 55 -12.73 6.78 12.63
C ARG A 55 -12.08 7.38 11.37
N GLU A 56 -11.06 6.74 10.82
CA GLU A 56 -10.43 7.19 9.57
C GLU A 56 -11.32 6.95 8.35
N PHE A 57 -12.09 5.87 8.33
CA PHE A 57 -13.06 5.61 7.27
C PHE A 57 -14.19 6.63 7.27
N TYR A 58 -14.69 7.02 8.45
CA TYR A 58 -15.62 8.15 8.61
C TYR A 58 -15.03 9.45 8.05
N ARG A 59 -13.76 9.76 8.39
CA ARG A 59 -13.06 10.94 7.89
C ARG A 59 -13.02 10.96 6.36
N TRP A 60 -12.62 9.84 5.75
CA TRP A 60 -12.57 9.68 4.30
C TRP A 60 -13.94 9.85 3.65
N GLU A 61 -14.96 9.14 4.14
CA GLU A 61 -16.30 9.13 3.53
C GLU A 61 -16.93 10.53 3.54
N HIS A 62 -16.69 11.32 4.59
CA HIS A 62 -17.23 12.68 4.72
C HIS A 62 -16.27 13.76 4.21
N GLN A 63 -15.12 13.37 3.62
CA GLN A 63 -14.13 14.29 3.07
C GLN A 63 -13.60 15.33 4.07
N TYR A 64 -13.50 14.94 5.34
CA TYR A 64 -12.94 15.79 6.40
C TYR A 64 -11.43 16.00 6.21
N ASN A 65 -10.96 17.22 6.46
CA ASN A 65 -9.53 17.55 6.42
C ASN A 65 -8.74 16.81 7.50
N PHE A 66 -7.45 16.54 7.29
CA PHE A 66 -6.62 15.74 8.22
C PHE A 66 -6.54 16.30 9.65
N THR A 67 -6.51 17.63 9.79
CA THR A 67 -6.41 18.32 11.09
C THR A 67 -7.75 18.52 11.77
N GLU A 68 -8.85 18.23 11.09
CA GLU A 68 -10.18 18.50 11.62
C GLU A 68 -10.51 17.54 12.77
N LYS A 69 -11.02 18.11 13.87
CA LYS A 69 -11.49 17.34 15.00
C LYS A 69 -12.84 16.74 14.67
N LEU A 70 -12.93 15.41 14.75
CA LEU A 70 -14.17 14.68 14.55
C LEU A 70 -14.98 14.66 15.85
N SER A 71 -16.29 14.88 15.74
CA SER A 71 -17.24 14.75 16.83
C SER A 71 -17.37 13.29 17.26
N THR A 72 -17.18 13.00 18.55
CA THR A 72 -17.32 11.64 19.08
C THR A 72 -18.75 11.11 18.89
N ASP A 73 -19.76 11.96 19.08
CA ASP A 73 -21.16 11.57 18.94
C ASP A 73 -21.52 11.28 17.48
N ASP A 74 -21.04 12.10 16.53
CA ASP A 74 -21.31 11.86 15.11
C ASP A 74 -20.62 10.59 14.61
N VAL A 75 -19.36 10.37 15.02
CA VAL A 75 -18.63 9.14 14.69
C VAL A 75 -19.33 7.93 15.30
N GLY A 76 -19.79 8.01 16.55
CA GLY A 76 -20.51 6.91 17.22
C GLY A 76 -21.85 6.58 16.55
N ASN A 77 -22.63 7.61 16.21
CA ASN A 77 -23.90 7.45 15.49
C ASN A 77 -23.70 6.92 14.07
N TRP A 78 -22.63 7.31 13.40
CA TRP A 78 -22.27 6.77 12.10
C TRP A 78 -21.80 5.31 12.19
N LEU A 79 -20.96 4.99 13.17
CA LEU A 79 -20.44 3.64 13.38
C LEU A 79 -21.59 2.65 13.63
N THR A 80 -22.55 3.03 14.48
CA THR A 80 -23.75 2.20 14.75
C THR A 80 -24.54 1.92 13.47
N ARG A 81 -24.72 2.94 12.60
CA ARG A 81 -25.40 2.77 11.32
C ARG A 81 -24.61 1.90 10.34
N ARG A 82 -23.28 2.01 10.36
CA ARG A 82 -22.39 1.20 9.51
C ARG A 82 -22.46 -0.27 9.90
N GLU A 83 -22.42 -0.56 11.19
CA GLU A 83 -22.52 -1.93 11.71
C GLU A 83 -23.89 -2.53 11.39
N ALA A 84 -24.98 -1.79 11.60
CA ALA A 84 -26.31 -2.25 11.21
C ALA A 84 -26.41 -2.57 9.70
N LEU A 85 -25.82 -1.75 8.83
CA LEU A 85 -25.74 -2.04 7.40
C LEU A 85 -24.92 -3.31 7.12
N TRP A 86 -23.79 -3.50 7.82
CA TRP A 86 -22.95 -4.68 7.62
C TRP A 86 -23.64 -5.96 8.05
N ASP A 87 -24.37 -5.94 9.15
CA ASP A 87 -25.20 -7.08 9.60
C ASP A 87 -26.30 -7.45 8.58
N GLU A 88 -26.72 -6.51 7.73
CA GLU A 88 -27.73 -6.77 6.68
C GLU A 88 -27.16 -7.41 5.42
N ILE A 89 -25.85 -7.23 5.14
CA ILE A 89 -25.23 -7.56 3.85
C ILE A 89 -24.06 -8.55 3.95
N ASP A 90 -23.69 -9.01 5.14
CA ASP A 90 -22.54 -9.89 5.35
C ASP A 90 -22.67 -11.25 4.62
N ASP A 91 -23.90 -11.74 4.45
CA ASP A 91 -24.22 -12.95 3.72
C ASP A 91 -24.43 -12.73 2.20
N GLU A 92 -24.37 -11.50 1.68
CA GLU A 92 -24.60 -11.22 0.25
C GLU A 92 -23.40 -11.59 -0.65
N ASP A 93 -23.65 -12.17 -1.83
CA ASP A 93 -22.60 -12.36 -2.83
C ASP A 93 -22.04 -11.01 -3.34
N TYR A 94 -20.78 -11.02 -3.79
CA TYR A 94 -20.21 -9.84 -4.46
C TYR A 94 -20.94 -9.58 -5.77
N HIS A 95 -21.44 -8.35 -5.92
CA HIS A 95 -22.29 -7.98 -7.04
C HIS A 95 -21.47 -7.70 -8.29
N THR A 96 -22.05 -8.04 -9.45
CA THR A 96 -21.50 -7.69 -10.77
C THR A 96 -21.49 -6.17 -10.98
N LEU A 97 -20.56 -5.70 -11.81
CA LEU A 97 -20.46 -4.29 -12.20
C LEU A 97 -21.07 -4.09 -13.58
N THR A 98 -22.05 -3.20 -13.71
CA THR A 98 -22.63 -2.82 -15.00
C THR A 98 -21.89 -1.61 -15.56
N ILE A 99 -21.30 -1.75 -16.75
CA ILE A 99 -20.62 -0.66 -17.45
C ILE A 99 -21.14 -0.60 -18.89
N GLY A 100 -21.94 0.44 -19.18
CA GLY A 100 -22.69 0.53 -20.43
C GLY A 100 -23.77 -0.56 -20.49
N GLN A 101 -23.70 -1.44 -21.49
CA GLN A 101 -24.64 -2.57 -21.66
C GLN A 101 -24.05 -3.92 -21.21
N SER A 102 -22.85 -3.91 -20.63
CA SER A 102 -22.13 -5.12 -20.26
C SER A 102 -22.06 -5.27 -18.74
N GLU A 103 -22.11 -6.52 -18.29
CA GLU A 103 -21.88 -6.89 -16.89
C GLU A 103 -20.51 -7.55 -16.76
N TYR A 104 -19.82 -7.23 -15.67
CA TYR A 104 -18.49 -7.76 -15.37
C TYR A 104 -18.49 -8.39 -13.99
N SER A 105 -17.73 -9.48 -13.85
CA SER A 105 -17.35 -9.98 -12.53
C SER A 105 -16.58 -8.89 -11.78
N PRO A 106 -16.82 -8.69 -10.47
CA PRO A 106 -16.08 -7.70 -9.69
C PRO A 106 -14.59 -8.06 -9.55
N PHE A 107 -14.17 -9.26 -9.94
CA PHE A 107 -12.76 -9.66 -9.93
C PHE A 107 -12.08 -9.52 -11.30
N ASP A 108 -12.81 -9.14 -12.35
CA ASP A 108 -12.27 -8.95 -13.71
C ASP A 108 -11.77 -7.52 -13.92
N SER A 109 -10.77 -7.14 -13.13
CA SER A 109 -10.14 -5.82 -13.20
C SER A 109 -9.64 -5.46 -14.62
N PRO A 110 -9.01 -6.37 -15.40
CA PRO A 110 -8.57 -6.05 -16.76
C PRO A 110 -9.71 -5.67 -17.71
N ALA A 111 -10.81 -6.43 -17.72
CA ALA A 111 -11.94 -6.14 -18.60
C ALA A 111 -12.65 -4.83 -18.21
N ILE A 112 -12.83 -4.61 -16.90
CA ILE A 112 -13.40 -3.37 -16.36
C ILE A 112 -12.54 -2.17 -16.75
N ASN A 113 -11.23 -2.23 -16.54
CA ASN A 113 -10.33 -1.10 -16.80
C ASN A 113 -10.23 -0.73 -18.28
N THR A 114 -10.46 -1.67 -19.19
CA THR A 114 -10.58 -1.38 -20.63
C THR A 114 -11.72 -0.39 -20.93
N LYS A 115 -12.73 -0.28 -20.06
CA LYS A 115 -13.84 0.69 -20.19
C LYS A 115 -13.61 1.99 -19.40
N LEU A 116 -12.78 1.96 -18.37
CA LEU A 116 -12.61 3.06 -17.42
C LEU A 116 -11.47 4.02 -17.77
N ILE A 117 -10.38 3.52 -18.35
CA ILE A 117 -9.14 4.30 -18.57
C ILE A 117 -9.39 5.56 -19.43
N ASP A 118 -10.22 5.47 -20.47
CA ASP A 118 -10.58 6.60 -21.34
C ASP A 118 -11.32 7.71 -20.58
N ASN A 119 -11.99 7.37 -19.47
CA ASN A 119 -12.68 8.30 -18.59
C ASN A 119 -11.82 8.75 -17.40
N LYS A 120 -10.50 8.49 -17.44
CA LYS A 120 -9.55 8.79 -16.35
C LYS A 120 -9.95 8.15 -15.03
N LEU A 121 -10.51 6.94 -15.08
CA LEU A 121 -10.84 6.12 -13.92
C LEU A 121 -10.02 4.83 -13.95
N ILE A 122 -9.73 4.32 -12.76
CA ILE A 122 -9.10 3.01 -12.57
C ILE A 122 -9.83 2.24 -11.47
N TYR A 123 -9.99 0.94 -11.69
CA TYR A 123 -10.61 0.00 -10.79
C TYR A 123 -9.63 -1.13 -10.44
N SER A 124 -9.73 -1.64 -9.21
CA SER A 124 -9.15 -2.91 -8.85
C SER A 124 -10.12 -3.68 -7.97
N GLY A 125 -10.27 -4.96 -8.26
CA GLY A 125 -10.97 -5.96 -7.47
C GLY A 125 -10.12 -7.23 -7.40
N GLY A 126 -9.74 -7.65 -6.19
CA GLY A 126 -8.82 -8.76 -6.00
C GLY A 126 -8.75 -9.25 -4.56
N TYR A 127 -7.82 -10.15 -4.26
CA TYR A 127 -7.65 -10.74 -2.93
C TYR A 127 -6.34 -10.26 -2.29
N GLY A 128 -6.44 -9.74 -1.06
CA GLY A 128 -5.30 -9.32 -0.25
C GLY A 128 -4.86 -10.37 0.77
N ILE A 129 -4.23 -9.89 1.84
CA ILE A 129 -3.75 -10.71 2.95
C ILE A 129 -4.91 -11.52 3.56
N LYS A 130 -4.65 -12.80 3.90
CA LYS A 130 -5.65 -13.75 4.41
C LYS A 130 -6.86 -13.94 3.48
N ASN A 131 -6.66 -13.72 2.17
CA ASN A 131 -7.69 -13.88 1.16
C ASN A 131 -8.91 -12.95 1.36
N LYS A 132 -8.74 -11.80 2.03
CA LYS A 132 -9.79 -10.76 2.11
C LYS A 132 -9.95 -10.11 0.73
N PRO A 133 -11.16 -10.06 0.15
CA PRO A 133 -11.41 -9.30 -1.07
C PRO A 133 -11.21 -7.80 -0.85
N HIS A 134 -10.65 -7.11 -1.83
CA HIS A 134 -10.45 -5.68 -1.82
C HIS A 134 -10.95 -5.08 -3.12
N PHE A 135 -11.67 -3.97 -3.00
CA PHE A 135 -12.22 -3.25 -4.13
C PHE A 135 -11.95 -1.75 -3.99
N PHE A 136 -11.63 -1.10 -5.10
CA PHE A 136 -11.64 0.35 -5.15
C PHE A 136 -11.88 0.86 -6.57
N ILE A 137 -12.38 2.08 -6.67
CA ILE A 137 -12.39 2.86 -7.90
C ILE A 137 -11.94 4.28 -7.58
N ALA A 138 -11.06 4.82 -8.43
CA ALA A 138 -10.39 6.09 -8.21
C ALA A 138 -10.10 6.80 -9.54
N GLU A 139 -9.68 8.05 -9.45
CA GLU A 139 -9.08 8.77 -10.57
C GLU A 139 -7.78 8.09 -11.01
N LEU A 140 -7.58 7.98 -12.32
CA LEU A 140 -6.33 7.53 -12.91
C LEU A 140 -5.43 8.75 -13.16
N GLU A 141 -4.39 8.91 -12.34
CA GLU A 141 -3.44 10.02 -12.48
C GLU A 141 -2.33 9.71 -13.46
N ASN A 142 -1.74 8.50 -13.37
CA ASN A 142 -0.60 8.13 -14.19
C ASN A 142 -0.54 6.63 -14.48
N THR A 143 0.16 6.26 -15.53
CA THR A 143 0.44 4.88 -15.90
C THR A 143 1.89 4.75 -16.34
N LYS A 144 2.62 3.80 -15.75
CA LYS A 144 3.99 3.45 -16.14
C LYS A 144 4.01 2.00 -16.60
N THR A 145 4.77 1.71 -17.65
CA THR A 145 5.03 0.34 -18.10
C THR A 145 6.50 0.05 -17.91
N ILE A 146 6.81 -1.05 -17.22
CA ILE A 146 8.17 -1.50 -16.93
C ILE A 146 8.24 -2.98 -17.27
N ASN A 147 9.12 -3.36 -18.19
CA ASN A 147 9.15 -4.70 -18.79
C ASN A 147 7.76 -5.10 -19.30
N HIS A 148 7.18 -6.14 -18.69
CA HIS A 148 5.84 -6.65 -18.99
C HIS A 148 4.82 -6.32 -17.90
N TYR A 149 5.16 -5.43 -16.97
CA TYR A 149 4.30 -4.95 -15.90
C TYR A 149 3.73 -3.57 -16.19
N THR A 150 2.51 -3.33 -15.73
CA THR A 150 1.85 -2.02 -15.77
C THR A 150 1.59 -1.54 -14.35
N ILE A 151 2.11 -0.35 -14.03
CA ILE A 151 1.91 0.33 -12.75
C ILE A 151 0.91 1.46 -12.98
N TYR A 152 -0.27 1.36 -12.37
CA TYR A 152 -1.26 2.43 -12.32
C TYR A 152 -1.08 3.22 -11.03
N ILE A 153 -1.03 4.54 -11.14
CA ILE A 153 -1.01 5.46 -10.00
C ILE A 153 -2.37 6.14 -9.96
N SER A 154 -3.12 5.92 -8.88
CA SER A 154 -4.45 6.48 -8.70
C SER A 154 -4.45 7.68 -7.75
N GLY A 155 -5.37 8.61 -7.99
CA GLY A 155 -5.55 9.82 -7.19
C GLY A 155 -6.68 9.66 -6.18
N LYS A 156 -7.65 10.57 -6.26
CA LYS A 156 -8.85 10.57 -5.42
C LYS A 156 -9.63 9.27 -5.53
N GLU A 157 -9.96 8.67 -4.39
CA GLU A 157 -10.74 7.43 -4.30
C GLU A 157 -12.23 7.76 -4.17
N PHE A 158 -13.04 7.16 -5.04
CA PHE A 158 -14.50 7.32 -5.03
C PHE A 158 -15.21 6.18 -4.27
N ALA A 159 -14.60 5.00 -4.23
CA ALA A 159 -15.02 3.91 -3.36
C ALA A 159 -13.81 3.14 -2.85
N ARG A 160 -13.86 2.69 -1.59
CA ARG A 160 -12.80 1.88 -0.96
C ARG A 160 -13.32 1.04 0.20
N ASP A 161 -12.58 -0.01 0.52
CA ASP A 161 -12.71 -0.75 1.79
C ASP A 161 -12.22 0.07 3.00
N LEU A 162 -12.65 -0.34 4.19
CA LEU A 162 -12.16 0.09 5.51
C LEU A 162 -10.63 -0.02 5.60
N THR A 163 -10.07 -1.12 5.07
CA THR A 163 -8.63 -1.26 4.92
C THR A 163 -8.24 -0.95 3.49
N SER A 164 -7.41 0.08 3.34
CA SER A 164 -7.00 0.62 2.06
C SER A 164 -5.48 0.51 1.89
N PRO A 165 -4.94 -0.67 1.46
CA PRO A 165 -3.52 -0.82 1.24
C PRO A 165 -3.02 0.19 0.19
N PRO A 166 -1.88 0.86 0.42
CA PRO A 166 -1.38 1.90 -0.48
C PRO A 166 -0.82 1.34 -1.80
N ALA A 167 -0.45 0.06 -1.83
CA ALA A 167 0.01 -0.65 -3.02
C ALA A 167 -0.61 -2.05 -3.06
N MET A 168 -1.03 -2.49 -4.24
CA MET A 168 -1.57 -3.83 -4.47
C MET A 168 -1.12 -4.34 -5.83
N SER A 169 -0.72 -5.60 -5.89
CA SER A 169 -0.21 -6.24 -7.11
C SER A 169 -1.09 -7.44 -7.47
N HIS A 170 -1.48 -7.52 -8.74
CA HIS A 170 -2.24 -8.63 -9.30
C HIS A 170 -1.67 -8.99 -10.67
N ASP A 171 -1.15 -10.20 -10.79
CA ASP A 171 -0.37 -10.66 -11.94
C ASP A 171 0.72 -9.66 -12.35
N LYS A 172 0.54 -9.05 -13.52
CA LYS A 172 1.46 -8.08 -14.12
C LYS A 172 0.99 -6.63 -13.94
N THR A 173 -0.02 -6.41 -13.10
CA THR A 173 -0.59 -5.09 -12.83
C THR A 173 -0.35 -4.70 -11.38
N ILE A 174 0.13 -3.48 -11.16
CA ILE A 174 0.37 -2.93 -9.83
C ILE A 174 -0.44 -1.64 -9.72
N PHE A 175 -1.13 -1.48 -8.60
CA PHE A 175 -1.95 -0.32 -8.27
C PHE A 175 -1.31 0.40 -7.08
N ILE A 176 -0.82 1.61 -7.30
CA ILE A 176 -0.34 2.51 -6.26
C ILE A 176 -1.43 3.54 -6.00
N ARG A 177 -1.97 3.53 -4.78
CA ARG A 177 -3.15 4.30 -4.39
C ARG A 177 -2.73 5.58 -3.69
N GLY A 178 -2.63 6.68 -4.45
CA GLY A 178 -2.13 7.98 -4.00
C GLY A 178 -2.85 8.55 -2.79
N GLU A 179 -4.19 8.55 -2.78
CA GLU A 179 -4.94 9.02 -1.61
C GLU A 179 -4.71 8.12 -0.38
N SER A 180 -4.74 6.80 -0.53
CA SER A 180 -4.43 5.87 0.57
C SER A 180 -3.00 6.02 1.08
N PHE A 181 -2.04 6.29 0.19
CA PHE A 181 -0.64 6.56 0.54
C PHE A 181 -0.50 7.86 1.33
N LYS A 182 -1.21 8.92 0.90
CA LYS A 182 -1.27 10.20 1.61
C LYS A 182 -1.80 10.02 3.04
N ARG A 183 -2.87 9.24 3.20
CA ARG A 183 -3.45 8.93 4.52
C ARG A 183 -2.49 8.13 5.40
N LEU A 184 -1.76 7.16 4.84
CA LEU A 184 -0.69 6.44 5.55
C LEU A 184 0.40 7.39 6.05
N ILE A 185 0.88 8.32 5.21
CA ILE A 185 1.89 9.32 5.64
C ILE A 185 1.33 10.18 6.79
N TRP A 186 0.07 10.59 6.69
CA TRP A 186 -0.58 11.35 7.76
C TRP A 186 -0.62 10.55 9.07
N GLU A 187 -1.07 9.30 9.06
CA GLU A 187 -1.10 8.44 10.24
C GLU A 187 0.29 8.35 10.90
N ARG A 188 1.34 8.11 10.10
CA ARG A 188 2.72 8.06 10.59
C ARG A 188 3.20 9.38 11.19
N THR A 189 2.81 10.49 10.57
CA THR A 189 3.17 11.83 11.02
C THR A 189 2.46 12.18 12.32
N ASP A 190 1.16 11.85 12.43
CA ASP A 190 0.36 12.08 13.64
C ASP A 190 0.85 11.21 14.81
N GLU A 191 1.13 9.92 14.56
CA GLU A 191 1.77 9.02 15.52
C GLU A 191 3.08 9.59 16.07
N TRP A 192 3.95 10.10 15.18
CA TRP A 192 5.22 10.71 15.59
C TRP A 192 4.99 11.99 16.42
N ARG A 193 4.00 12.82 16.06
CA ARG A 193 3.71 14.10 16.75
C ARG A 193 3.36 13.94 18.22
N TRP A 194 2.90 12.78 18.66
CA TRP A 194 2.54 12.53 20.05
C TRP A 194 3.73 12.61 21.01
N ASN A 195 4.88 12.07 20.60
CA ASN A 195 6.08 11.99 21.44
C ASN A 195 7.30 12.72 20.86
N LYS A 196 7.25 13.06 19.57
CA LYS A 196 8.33 13.70 18.79
C LYS A 196 9.73 13.10 19.03
N PRO A 197 9.90 11.77 18.96
CA PRO A 197 11.21 11.16 19.14
C PRO A 197 12.20 11.61 18.06
N GLU A 198 13.46 11.85 18.44
CA GLU A 198 14.55 12.18 17.52
C GLU A 198 15.03 10.95 16.74
N ASN A 199 14.32 10.59 15.67
CA ASN A 199 14.59 9.41 14.87
C ASN A 199 14.53 9.72 13.35
N ALA A 200 14.58 8.67 12.53
CA ALA A 200 14.49 8.80 11.07
C ALA A 200 13.19 9.50 10.61
N MET A 201 12.06 9.27 11.29
CA MET A 201 10.79 9.94 10.97
C MET A 201 10.88 11.45 11.25
N ALA A 202 11.48 11.86 12.38
CA ALA A 202 11.71 13.27 12.66
C ALA A 202 12.53 13.95 11.55
N ARG A 203 13.57 13.27 11.04
CA ARG A 203 14.40 13.78 9.95
C ARG A 203 13.63 13.88 8.63
N ALA A 204 12.80 12.89 8.30
CA ALA A 204 11.94 12.93 7.11
C ALA A 204 10.93 14.09 7.18
N ILE A 205 10.27 14.26 8.33
CA ILE A 205 9.27 15.32 8.55
C ILE A 205 9.91 16.71 8.44
N ARG A 206 11.12 16.90 8.95
CA ARG A 206 11.86 18.19 8.88
C ARG A 206 12.22 18.62 7.46
N CYS A 207 12.14 17.72 6.47
CA CYS A 207 12.31 18.09 5.07
C CYS A 207 11.09 18.85 4.50
N TYR A 208 9.99 18.95 5.25
CA TYR A 208 8.74 19.58 4.83
C TYR A 208 8.19 20.52 5.91
N ASP A 209 7.40 21.53 5.51
CA ASP A 209 6.83 22.53 6.43
C ASP A 209 5.50 22.08 7.07
N PHE A 210 5.55 21.00 7.83
CA PHE A 210 4.36 20.46 8.51
C PHE A 210 3.81 21.38 9.62
N ASP A 211 4.57 22.37 10.07
CA ASP A 211 4.18 23.25 11.16
C ASP A 211 3.37 24.47 10.66
N ASN A 212 3.71 25.02 9.49
CA ASN A 212 2.99 26.18 8.94
C ASN A 212 2.05 25.84 7.78
N ASP A 213 2.32 24.79 7.01
CA ASP A 213 1.49 24.37 5.87
C ASP A 213 1.40 22.84 5.75
N LEU A 214 0.59 22.26 6.64
CA LEU A 214 0.39 20.82 6.72
C LEU A 214 -0.12 20.21 5.42
N GLU A 215 -1.03 20.88 4.72
CA GLU A 215 -1.63 20.33 3.50
C GLU A 215 -0.60 20.27 2.37
N GLN A 216 0.15 21.37 2.15
CA GLN A 216 1.20 21.40 1.15
C GLN A 216 2.36 20.47 1.51
N ALA A 217 2.74 20.37 2.78
CA ALA A 217 3.75 19.45 3.26
C ALA A 217 3.35 17.99 2.98
N LEU A 218 2.11 17.62 3.33
CA LEU A 218 1.59 16.28 3.10
C LEU A 218 1.48 15.96 1.60
N ASN A 219 1.03 16.90 0.76
CA ASN A 219 1.01 16.74 -0.69
C ASN A 219 2.42 16.55 -1.29
N SER A 220 3.38 17.34 -0.83
CA SER A 220 4.76 17.29 -1.32
C SER A 220 5.45 15.99 -0.92
N MET A 221 5.29 15.59 0.34
CA MET A 221 5.80 14.32 0.85
C MET A 221 5.14 13.14 0.14
N THR A 222 3.82 13.17 -0.07
CA THR A 222 3.12 12.11 -0.83
C THR A 222 3.69 11.95 -2.22
N ARG A 223 3.88 13.02 -2.98
CA ARG A 223 4.45 12.93 -4.33
C ARG A 223 5.84 12.30 -4.32
N ASN A 224 6.70 12.74 -3.39
CA ASN A 224 8.06 12.24 -3.26
C ASN A 224 8.09 10.75 -2.90
N GLU A 225 7.29 10.35 -1.92
CA GLU A 225 7.26 8.97 -1.45
C GLU A 225 6.49 8.02 -2.39
N LEU A 226 5.57 8.53 -3.23
CA LEU A 226 4.98 7.75 -4.31
C LEU A 226 6.04 7.36 -5.36
N ASP A 227 6.96 8.25 -5.70
CA ASP A 227 8.08 7.90 -6.59
C ASP A 227 8.98 6.82 -5.95
N ALA A 228 9.25 6.92 -4.64
CA ALA A 228 9.98 5.88 -3.90
C ALA A 228 9.23 4.54 -3.88
N ALA A 229 7.90 4.56 -3.73
CA ALA A 229 7.07 3.35 -3.82
C ALA A 229 7.15 2.72 -5.21
N VAL A 230 7.12 3.51 -6.29
CA VAL A 230 7.32 3.00 -7.65
C VAL A 230 8.68 2.29 -7.78
N LEU A 231 9.75 2.85 -7.19
CA LEU A 231 11.07 2.22 -7.21
C LEU A 231 11.07 0.86 -6.49
N HIS A 232 10.38 0.76 -5.34
CA HIS A 232 10.21 -0.50 -4.63
C HIS A 232 9.50 -1.55 -5.48
N GLU A 233 8.39 -1.17 -6.11
CA GLU A 233 7.65 -2.07 -7.00
C GLU A 233 8.49 -2.53 -8.21
N ILE A 234 9.30 -1.64 -8.78
CA ILE A 234 10.25 -2.01 -9.85
C ILE A 234 11.30 -2.99 -9.34
N GLY A 235 11.84 -2.78 -8.13
CA GLY A 235 12.78 -3.70 -7.50
C GLY A 235 12.16 -5.08 -7.26
N GLU A 236 10.91 -5.12 -6.80
CA GLU A 236 10.15 -6.36 -6.55
C GLU A 236 9.89 -7.16 -7.83
N ILE A 237 9.60 -6.46 -8.94
CA ILE A 237 9.49 -7.04 -10.28
C ILE A 237 10.81 -7.68 -10.69
N GLN A 238 11.91 -6.93 -10.64
CA GLN A 238 13.23 -7.40 -11.08
C GLN A 238 13.73 -8.57 -10.22
N ALA A 239 13.52 -8.51 -8.91
CA ALA A 239 13.82 -9.60 -8.00
C ALA A 239 12.99 -10.86 -8.34
N GLY A 240 11.70 -10.68 -8.61
CA GLY A 240 10.77 -11.77 -8.96
C GLY A 240 11.13 -12.49 -10.26
N GLU A 241 11.65 -11.77 -11.26
CA GLU A 241 12.14 -12.37 -12.51
C GLU A 241 13.29 -13.37 -12.28
N SER A 242 14.05 -13.22 -11.19
CA SER A 242 15.17 -14.09 -10.82
C SER A 242 14.80 -15.21 -9.82
N LEU A 243 13.56 -15.24 -9.32
CA LEU A 243 13.11 -16.09 -8.22
C LEU A 243 11.91 -16.98 -8.63
N HIS A 244 12.08 -17.79 -9.65
CA HIS A 244 11.05 -18.73 -10.10
C HIS A 244 10.64 -19.71 -8.99
N GLY A 245 9.33 -19.89 -8.79
CA GLY A 245 8.78 -20.74 -7.73
C GLY A 245 8.55 -20.02 -6.39
N TRP A 246 8.91 -18.73 -6.27
CA TRP A 246 8.73 -17.97 -5.03
C TRP A 246 7.29 -17.96 -4.53
N HIS A 247 6.30 -17.71 -5.41
CA HIS A 247 4.89 -17.71 -5.03
C HIS A 247 4.44 -19.05 -4.41
N GLN A 248 4.89 -20.18 -4.97
CA GLN A 248 4.57 -21.49 -4.41
C GLN A 248 5.24 -21.70 -3.04
N MET A 249 6.51 -21.31 -2.91
CA MET A 249 7.21 -21.39 -1.62
C MET A 249 6.49 -20.55 -0.55
N MET A 250 6.11 -19.32 -0.88
CA MET A 250 5.37 -18.43 0.03
C MET A 250 4.02 -19.03 0.46
N SER A 251 3.31 -19.71 -0.44
CA SER A 251 2.09 -20.43 -0.12
C SER A 251 2.36 -21.60 0.84
N ASP A 252 3.42 -22.37 0.60
CA ASP A 252 3.75 -23.56 1.39
C ASP A 252 4.26 -23.21 2.80
N ILE A 253 4.88 -22.04 3.00
CA ILE A 253 5.37 -21.55 4.31
C ILE A 253 4.41 -20.56 4.98
N SER A 254 3.19 -20.38 4.47
CA SER A 254 2.27 -19.36 4.98
C SER A 254 1.93 -19.59 6.46
N PHE A 255 1.75 -18.48 7.20
CA PHE A 255 1.51 -18.47 8.64
C PHE A 255 2.66 -19.01 9.50
N THR A 256 3.89 -19.03 8.98
CA THR A 256 5.11 -19.41 9.72
C THR A 256 6.07 -18.24 9.89
N GLN A 257 7.03 -18.37 10.80
CA GLN A 257 8.11 -17.39 10.98
C GLN A 257 8.98 -17.27 9.72
N ALA A 258 9.18 -18.38 9.00
CA ALA A 258 9.84 -18.41 7.70
C ALA A 258 9.16 -17.48 6.67
N GLU A 259 7.83 -17.34 6.69
CA GLU A 259 7.12 -16.40 5.80
C GLU A 259 7.59 -14.95 6.04
N ILE A 260 7.65 -14.55 7.31
CA ILE A 260 8.03 -13.19 7.72
C ILE A 260 9.48 -12.90 7.31
N MET A 261 10.38 -13.87 7.51
CA MET A 261 11.78 -13.76 7.13
C MET A 261 11.97 -13.75 5.61
N ALA A 262 11.28 -14.62 4.87
CA ALA A 262 11.37 -14.69 3.41
C ALA A 262 10.90 -13.38 2.76
N ARG A 263 9.79 -12.79 3.22
CA ARG A 263 9.35 -11.46 2.77
C ARG A 263 10.42 -10.40 3.02
N ALA A 264 10.98 -10.35 4.23
CA ALA A 264 12.02 -9.38 4.55
C ALA A 264 13.30 -9.55 3.71
N VAL A 265 13.69 -10.78 3.37
CA VAL A 265 14.80 -11.05 2.44
C VAL A 265 14.49 -10.57 1.03
N ARG A 266 13.27 -10.84 0.53
CA ARG A 266 12.86 -10.38 -0.80
C ARG A 266 12.81 -8.86 -0.88
N ASP A 267 12.21 -8.19 0.11
CA ASP A 267 12.17 -6.73 0.19
C ASP A 267 13.58 -6.14 0.20
N HIS A 268 14.52 -6.73 0.96
CA HIS A 268 15.92 -6.27 0.95
C HIS A 268 16.61 -6.50 -0.38
N TYR A 269 16.33 -7.61 -1.05
CA TYR A 269 16.86 -7.84 -2.39
C TYR A 269 16.32 -6.80 -3.37
N ALA A 270 15.01 -6.59 -3.41
CA ALA A 270 14.36 -5.57 -4.25
C ALA A 270 14.89 -4.16 -3.97
N ASP A 271 14.97 -3.77 -2.70
CA ASP A 271 15.38 -2.42 -2.31
C ASP A 271 16.87 -2.17 -2.53
N THR A 272 17.73 -3.18 -2.40
CA THR A 272 19.17 -3.04 -2.74
C THR A 272 19.43 -3.09 -4.24
N LEU A 273 18.50 -3.62 -5.03
CA LEU A 273 18.58 -3.68 -6.48
C LEU A 273 18.16 -2.36 -7.14
N GLN A 274 17.08 -1.74 -6.66
CA GLN A 274 16.47 -0.57 -7.30
C GLN A 274 16.29 0.62 -6.34
N THR A 275 15.53 0.45 -5.24
CA THR A 275 15.08 1.56 -4.39
C THR A 275 16.22 2.38 -3.81
N LEU A 276 17.05 1.76 -2.97
CA LEU A 276 18.10 2.45 -2.24
C LEU A 276 19.20 3.02 -3.15
N PRO A 277 19.72 2.30 -4.16
CA PRO A 277 20.66 2.89 -5.11
C PRO A 277 20.14 4.18 -5.74
N THR A 278 18.90 4.17 -6.25
CA THR A 278 18.31 5.34 -6.90
C THR A 278 18.06 6.50 -5.93
N LEU A 279 17.59 6.22 -4.71
CA LEU A 279 17.38 7.28 -3.71
C LEU A 279 18.69 7.96 -3.31
N ILE A 280 19.78 7.20 -3.20
CA ILE A 280 21.10 7.71 -2.83
C ILE A 280 21.74 8.48 -3.99
N GLU A 281 21.69 7.93 -5.21
CA GLU A 281 22.19 8.60 -6.41
C GLU A 281 21.52 9.97 -6.63
N ASN A 282 20.21 10.04 -6.40
CA ASN A 282 19.45 11.29 -6.49
C ASN A 282 19.62 12.21 -5.27
N ASN A 283 20.36 11.79 -4.24
CA ASN A 283 20.48 12.48 -2.95
C ASN A 283 19.11 12.87 -2.36
N ASN A 284 18.11 11.99 -2.47
CA ASN A 284 16.76 12.24 -1.97
C ASN A 284 16.69 11.99 -0.46
N GLN A 285 17.21 12.94 0.31
CA GLN A 285 17.35 12.82 1.76
C GLN A 285 16.02 12.52 2.46
N ALA A 286 14.94 13.17 2.02
CA ALA A 286 13.60 12.99 2.59
C ALA A 286 13.14 11.53 2.47
N SER A 287 13.22 10.94 1.27
CA SER A 287 12.85 9.53 1.06
C SER A 287 13.80 8.55 1.72
N ILE A 288 15.11 8.85 1.77
CA ILE A 288 16.05 8.01 2.53
C ILE A 288 15.62 7.96 4.00
N HIS A 289 15.36 9.11 4.62
CA HIS A 289 14.86 9.15 6.00
C HIS A 289 13.53 8.42 6.16
N PHE A 290 12.57 8.61 5.25
CA PHE A 290 11.27 7.97 5.31
C PHE A 290 11.34 6.45 5.15
N TYR A 291 12.18 5.96 4.23
CA TYR A 291 12.48 4.54 4.06
C TYR A 291 12.95 3.91 5.38
N PHE A 292 13.99 4.50 6.00
CA PHE A 292 14.55 3.97 7.24
C PHE A 292 13.60 4.09 8.43
N ALA A 293 12.73 5.10 8.42
CA ALA A 293 11.68 5.25 9.43
C ALA A 293 10.63 4.13 9.37
N ASN A 294 10.31 3.65 8.16
CA ASN A 294 9.28 2.64 7.91
C ASN A 294 9.81 1.21 7.77
N LEU A 295 11.12 0.98 7.91
CA LEU A 295 11.68 -0.38 7.93
C LEU A 295 11.06 -1.21 9.06
N THR A 296 10.54 -2.38 8.71
CA THR A 296 9.94 -3.32 9.67
C THR A 296 11.00 -3.90 10.61
N ASN A 297 10.56 -4.39 11.77
CA ASN A 297 11.47 -4.97 12.77
C ASN A 297 12.26 -6.17 12.21
N MET A 298 11.63 -7.02 11.40
CA MET A 298 12.33 -8.15 10.77
C MET A 298 13.43 -7.65 9.83
N ARG A 299 13.12 -6.66 8.99
CA ARG A 299 14.10 -6.09 8.06
C ARG A 299 15.29 -5.45 8.79
N LYS A 300 15.03 -4.73 9.89
CA LYS A 300 16.10 -4.19 10.77
C LYS A 300 16.93 -5.29 11.42
N HIS A 301 16.28 -6.35 11.88
CA HIS A 301 16.92 -7.46 12.60
C HIS A 301 17.89 -8.25 11.71
N ILE A 302 17.52 -8.53 10.46
CA ILE A 302 18.35 -9.35 9.56
C ILE A 302 19.42 -8.54 8.81
N PHE A 303 19.29 -7.20 8.77
CA PHE A 303 20.25 -6.32 8.08
C PHE A 303 20.75 -5.14 8.95
N PRO A 304 21.27 -5.38 10.18
CA PRO A 304 21.76 -4.33 11.07
C PRO A 304 22.89 -3.45 10.49
N SER A 305 23.73 -3.97 9.59
CA SER A 305 24.78 -3.18 8.93
C SER A 305 24.20 -2.05 8.07
N LEU A 306 23.03 -2.23 7.47
CA LEU A 306 22.33 -1.17 6.75
C LEU A 306 21.91 -0.03 7.69
N MET A 307 21.44 -0.36 8.90
CA MET A 307 21.08 0.64 9.91
C MET A 307 22.30 1.45 10.36
N LYS A 308 23.44 0.78 10.61
CA LYS A 308 24.71 1.45 10.96
C LYS A 308 25.19 2.38 9.85
N ALA A 309 25.08 1.94 8.59
CA ALA A 309 25.49 2.77 7.46
C ALA A 309 24.57 4.01 7.30
N TYR A 310 23.28 3.87 7.56
CA TYR A 310 22.35 4.99 7.60
C TYR A 310 22.65 5.97 8.73
N GLU A 311 22.97 5.50 9.93
CA GLU A 311 23.36 6.35 11.06
C GLU A 311 24.59 7.19 10.71
N GLN A 312 25.65 6.55 10.19
CA GLN A 312 26.86 7.22 9.71
C GLN A 312 26.56 8.26 8.63
N TRP A 313 25.72 7.91 7.64
CA TRP A 313 25.29 8.86 6.61
C TRP A 313 24.53 10.03 7.22
N SER A 314 23.61 9.79 8.16
CA SER A 314 22.80 10.85 8.77
C SER A 314 23.60 11.83 9.62
N GLU A 315 24.75 11.41 10.16
CA GLU A 315 25.65 12.26 10.95
C GLU A 315 26.67 13.02 10.09
N SER A 316 27.17 12.38 9.02
CA SER A 316 28.29 12.91 8.22
C SER A 316 27.87 13.46 6.85
N ASN A 317 26.64 13.20 6.42
CA ASN A 317 26.13 13.43 5.06
C ASN A 317 26.99 12.78 3.95
N ASN A 318 27.78 11.75 4.29
CA ASN A 318 28.66 11.03 3.37
C ASN A 318 28.01 9.70 2.94
N SER A 319 27.67 9.57 1.66
CA SER A 319 26.97 8.41 1.10
C SER A 319 27.85 7.17 0.92
N ARG A 320 29.17 7.29 1.00
CA ARG A 320 30.10 6.19 0.66
C ARG A 320 29.85 4.91 1.47
N ALA A 321 29.60 5.03 2.77
CA ALA A 321 29.39 3.87 3.64
C ALA A 321 28.09 3.12 3.27
N ILE A 322 27.02 3.85 2.98
CA ILE A 322 25.73 3.26 2.62
C ILE A 322 25.76 2.70 1.19
N GLU A 323 26.39 3.37 0.23
CA GLU A 323 26.60 2.88 -1.14
C GLU A 323 27.37 1.56 -1.16
N GLN A 324 28.48 1.48 -0.40
CA GLN A 324 29.26 0.26 -0.27
C GLN A 324 28.45 -0.87 0.37
N THR A 325 27.67 -0.56 1.41
CA THR A 325 26.82 -1.55 2.08
C THR A 325 25.79 -2.14 1.11
N ILE A 326 25.11 -1.30 0.33
CA ILE A 326 24.11 -1.72 -0.66
C ILE A 326 24.72 -2.54 -1.78
N THR A 327 25.87 -2.11 -2.32
CA THR A 327 26.58 -2.79 -3.42
C THR A 327 26.94 -4.23 -3.05
N HIS A 328 27.36 -4.48 -1.80
CA HIS A 328 27.65 -5.84 -1.34
C HIS A 328 26.38 -6.64 -1.01
N ALA A 329 25.33 -5.96 -0.54
CA ALA A 329 24.11 -6.59 -0.06
C ALA A 329 23.22 -7.14 -1.19
N VAL A 330 23.23 -6.55 -2.39
CA VAL A 330 22.40 -7.03 -3.50
C VAL A 330 22.68 -8.49 -3.85
N ASN A 331 23.96 -8.88 -3.95
CA ASN A 331 24.34 -10.27 -4.20
C ASN A 331 24.02 -11.15 -2.99
N HIS A 332 24.28 -10.66 -1.77
CA HIS A 332 23.98 -11.41 -0.55
C HIS A 332 22.50 -11.80 -0.47
N TRP A 333 21.58 -10.83 -0.60
CA TRP A 333 20.15 -11.10 -0.48
C TRP A 333 19.60 -11.94 -1.63
N ARG A 334 20.12 -11.77 -2.86
CA ARG A 334 19.83 -12.67 -3.98
C ARG A 334 20.21 -14.10 -3.64
N ASP A 335 21.43 -14.32 -3.17
CA ASP A 335 21.97 -15.65 -2.91
C ASP A 335 21.22 -16.35 -1.76
N ILE A 336 20.80 -15.60 -0.73
CA ILE A 336 19.94 -16.12 0.34
C ILE A 336 18.55 -16.49 -0.19
N ALA A 337 17.92 -15.62 -1.00
CA ALA A 337 16.61 -15.91 -1.60
C ALA A 337 16.64 -17.17 -2.49
N GLN A 338 17.70 -17.35 -3.28
CA GLN A 338 17.91 -18.55 -4.10
C GLN A 338 18.12 -19.81 -3.24
N GLN A 339 18.84 -19.70 -2.13
CA GLN A 339 19.01 -20.81 -1.18
C GLN A 339 17.69 -21.20 -0.51
N MET A 340 16.81 -20.25 -0.17
CA MET A 340 15.46 -20.55 0.33
C MET A 340 14.67 -21.39 -0.68
N LEU A 341 14.70 -21.02 -1.96
CA LEU A 341 14.06 -21.80 -3.03
C LEU A 341 14.65 -23.20 -3.16
N ALA A 342 15.98 -23.34 -3.07
CA ALA A 342 16.64 -24.65 -3.11
C ALA A 342 16.21 -25.53 -1.93
N LEU A 343 16.11 -24.98 -0.71
CA LEU A 343 15.61 -25.70 0.46
C LEU A 343 14.16 -26.16 0.29
N HIS A 344 13.31 -25.31 -0.27
CA HIS A 344 11.92 -25.65 -0.60
C HIS A 344 11.80 -26.76 -1.63
N GLN A 345 12.64 -26.73 -2.68
CA GLN A 345 12.69 -27.78 -3.70
C GLN A 345 13.18 -29.12 -3.16
N GLN A 346 14.09 -29.12 -2.18
CA GLN A 346 14.62 -30.33 -1.56
C GLN A 346 13.60 -31.02 -0.63
N ASP A 347 12.93 -30.25 0.22
CA ASP A 347 11.98 -30.79 1.20
C ASP A 347 10.96 -29.71 1.62
N LYS A 348 9.80 -29.74 0.96
CA LYS A 348 8.69 -28.81 1.25
C LYS A 348 8.19 -28.90 2.69
N GLN A 349 8.18 -30.09 3.30
CA GLN A 349 7.59 -30.27 4.63
C GLN A 349 8.47 -29.68 5.73
N GLN A 350 9.79 -29.72 5.56
CA GLN A 350 10.74 -29.19 6.55
C GLN A 350 11.35 -27.84 6.17
N CYS A 351 10.94 -27.23 5.05
CA CYS A 351 11.61 -26.04 4.53
C CYS A 351 11.54 -24.84 5.49
N SER A 352 10.44 -24.62 6.22
CA SER A 352 10.29 -23.46 7.12
C SER A 352 11.42 -23.36 8.16
N GLY A 353 11.67 -24.43 8.91
CA GLY A 353 12.74 -24.43 9.93
C GLY A 353 14.15 -24.28 9.34
N ARG A 354 14.37 -24.79 8.12
CA ARG A 354 15.65 -24.63 7.41
C ARG A 354 15.83 -23.20 6.89
N ILE A 355 14.77 -22.57 6.40
CA ILE A 355 14.75 -21.16 5.97
C ILE A 355 15.05 -20.26 7.17
N GLU A 356 14.40 -20.50 8.32
CA GLU A 356 14.65 -19.74 9.55
C GLU A 356 16.13 -19.84 9.98
N THR A 357 16.68 -21.06 9.98
CA THR A 357 18.10 -21.29 10.31
C THR A 357 19.02 -20.58 9.31
N LEU A 358 18.72 -20.66 8.01
CA LEU A 358 19.50 -19.99 6.96
C LEU A 358 19.55 -18.48 7.20
N VAL A 359 18.40 -17.83 7.44
CA VAL A 359 18.34 -16.38 7.62
C VAL A 359 19.05 -15.95 8.90
N ASN A 360 18.84 -16.65 10.01
CA ASN A 360 19.48 -16.31 11.29
C ASN A 360 21.02 -16.40 11.20
N ASN A 361 21.55 -17.37 10.45
CA ASN A 361 22.98 -17.54 10.25
C ASN A 361 23.60 -16.54 9.26
N ASN A 362 22.77 -15.76 8.55
CA ASN A 362 23.21 -14.85 7.49
C ASN A 362 22.72 -13.41 7.70
N HIS A 363 22.44 -13.02 8.96
CA HIS A 363 22.21 -11.61 9.29
C HIS A 363 23.48 -10.79 9.01
N ARG A 364 23.30 -9.55 8.54
CA ARG A 364 24.43 -8.67 8.18
C ARG A 364 24.41 -7.34 8.88
#